data_AF-A0A557RJK4-F1
#
_entry.id   AF-A0A557RJK4-F1
#
_cell.length_a   1.000
_cell.length_b   1.000
_cell.length_c   1.000
_cell.angle_alpha   90.00
_cell.angle_beta   90.00
_cell.angle_gamma   90.00
#
_symmetry.space_group_name_H-M   'P 1'
#
loop_
_entity.id
_entity.type
_entity.pdbx_description
1 polymer ?
#
loop_
_entity_poly.entity_id
_entity_poly.type
_entity_poly.pdbx_seq_one_letter_code
_entity_poly.pdbx_strand_id
1 'polypeptide(L)'
;MLTPAHWIAPDGECLDVRTSHIAAVIADPARFDATDEWLRAVYAEHGEAERFGCEGRARAAIIRHLVTAGWIRTRRCIRPSTYWSVTIYDLGPGTRQPLQNWVDTGLTADWLKPASELRIYCVSEDKTSIMKVAELKAWR
;
A
#
# COMPACT_ATOMS: atom_id res chain seq x y z
N MET A 1 14.80 -5.48 11.78
CA MET A 1 13.88 -4.32 11.78
C MET A 1 12.99 -4.42 10.56
N LEU A 2 11.68 -4.29 10.74
CA LEU A 2 10.76 -4.15 9.60
C LEU A 2 10.98 -2.79 8.95
N THR A 3 10.88 -2.74 7.63
CA THR A 3 10.96 -1.47 6.92
C THR A 3 9.64 -0.73 7.09
N PRO A 4 9.67 0.60 7.34
CA PRO A 4 8.46 1.40 7.44
C PRO A 4 7.50 1.15 6.29
N ALA A 5 6.22 0.99 6.62
CA ALA A 5 5.16 0.68 5.70
C ALA A 5 3.84 1.19 6.26
N HIS A 6 2.97 1.67 5.37
CA HIS A 6 1.67 2.19 5.77
C HIS A 6 0.58 1.74 4.80
N TRP A 7 -0.66 1.77 5.29
CA TRP A 7 -1.85 1.96 4.49
C TRP A 7 -2.31 3.40 4.65
N ILE A 8 -2.73 4.05 3.56
CA ILE A 8 -3.44 5.33 3.63
C ILE A 8 -4.87 5.06 3.19
N ALA A 9 -5.82 5.34 4.06
CA ALA A 9 -7.24 5.17 3.81
C ALA A 9 -7.76 6.22 2.79
N PRO A 10 -8.89 5.97 2.13
CA PRO A 10 -9.49 6.93 1.18
C PRO A 10 -9.80 8.31 1.78
N ASP A 11 -10.04 8.37 3.08
CA ASP A 11 -10.27 9.62 3.84
C ASP A 11 -8.97 10.34 4.26
N GLY A 12 -7.81 9.73 3.99
CA GLY A 12 -6.49 10.26 4.31
C GLY A 12 -5.89 9.76 5.63
N GLU A 13 -6.58 8.92 6.40
CA GLU A 13 -6.00 8.32 7.61
C GLU A 13 -4.78 7.44 7.26
N CYS A 14 -3.67 7.60 7.98
CA CYS A 14 -2.47 6.79 7.78
C CYS A 14 -2.32 5.73 8.88
N LEU A 15 -2.26 4.46 8.47
CA LEU A 15 -2.15 3.30 9.35
C LEU A 15 -0.76 2.68 9.27
N ASP A 16 -0.09 2.56 10.41
CA ASP A 16 1.19 1.88 10.52
C ASP A 16 1.06 0.37 10.32
N VAL A 17 1.90 -0.17 9.43
CA VAL A 17 1.98 -1.61 9.20
C VAL A 17 3.05 -2.22 10.08
N ARG A 18 2.63 -2.98 11.09
CA ARG A 18 3.53 -3.57 12.10
C ARG A 18 4.24 -4.85 11.68
N THR A 19 3.72 -5.58 10.70
CA THR A 19 4.26 -6.89 10.27
C THR A 19 4.26 -6.99 8.75
N SER A 20 3.07 -6.99 8.14
CA SER A 20 2.89 -6.95 6.70
C SER A 20 1.55 -6.29 6.37
N HIS A 21 1.41 -5.77 5.15
CA HIS A 21 0.17 -5.13 4.71
C HIS A 21 -1.04 -6.06 4.84
N ILE A 22 -0.87 -7.35 4.52
CA ILE A 22 -1.96 -8.32 4.62
C ILE A 22 -2.29 -8.69 6.07
N ALA A 23 -1.29 -8.75 6.95
CA ALA A 23 -1.53 -9.00 8.37
C ALA A 23 -2.32 -7.85 9.02
N ALA A 24 -2.10 -6.60 8.58
CA ALA A 24 -2.93 -5.47 9.04
C ALA A 24 -4.41 -5.64 8.63
N VAL A 25 -4.65 -6.10 7.40
CA VAL A 25 -6.01 -6.36 6.89
C VAL A 25 -6.68 -7.52 7.63
N ILE A 26 -5.96 -8.62 7.86
CA ILE A 26 -6.48 -9.78 8.59
C ILE A 26 -6.78 -9.44 10.06
N ALA A 27 -5.97 -8.59 10.68
CA ALA A 27 -6.14 -8.23 12.08
C ALA A 27 -7.39 -7.36 12.34
N ASP A 28 -7.81 -6.56 11.36
CA ASP A 28 -8.97 -5.67 11.47
C ASP A 28 -9.66 -5.51 10.09
N PRO A 29 -10.33 -6.57 9.59
CA PRO A 29 -10.86 -6.57 8.23
C PRO A 29 -11.96 -5.53 8.02
N ALA A 30 -12.78 -5.27 9.05
CA ALA A 30 -13.86 -4.30 8.99
C ALA A 30 -13.36 -2.89 8.67
N ARG A 31 -12.16 -2.52 9.14
CA ARG A 31 -11.54 -1.24 8.81
C ARG A 31 -11.24 -1.06 7.33
N PHE A 32 -11.03 -2.17 6.62
CA PHE A 32 -10.76 -2.19 5.18
C PHE A 32 -12.01 -2.47 4.34
N ASP A 33 -13.20 -2.38 4.94
CA ASP A 33 -14.48 -2.77 4.32
C ASP A 33 -14.46 -4.23 3.82
N ALA A 34 -13.79 -5.10 4.59
CA ALA A 34 -13.64 -6.52 4.31
C ALA A 34 -14.18 -7.37 5.47
N THR A 35 -14.35 -8.67 5.23
CA THR A 35 -14.75 -9.64 6.26
C THR A 35 -13.75 -10.80 6.32
N ASP A 36 -13.66 -11.47 7.46
CA ASP A 36 -12.84 -12.70 7.60
C ASP A 36 -13.32 -13.79 6.63
N GLU A 37 -14.64 -13.91 6.43
CA GLU A 37 -15.24 -14.83 5.45
C GLU A 37 -14.77 -14.52 4.02
N TRP A 38 -14.83 -13.25 3.61
CA TRP A 38 -14.35 -12.83 2.29
C TRP A 38 -12.85 -13.09 2.13
N LEU A 39 -12.04 -12.74 3.12
CA LEU A 39 -10.59 -13.00 3.08
C LEU A 39 -10.30 -14.50 2.92
N ARG A 40 -10.97 -15.36 3.70
CA ARG A 40 -10.80 -16.82 3.61
C ARG A 40 -11.25 -17.36 2.26
N ALA A 41 -12.36 -16.86 1.73
CA ALA A 41 -12.87 -17.24 0.42
C ALA A 41 -11.85 -16.92 -0.68
N VAL A 42 -11.24 -15.73 -0.66
CA VAL A 42 -10.19 -15.35 -1.62
C VAL A 42 -8.96 -16.27 -1.50
N TYR A 43 -8.52 -16.60 -0.28
CA TYR A 43 -7.43 -17.57 -0.10
C TYR A 43 -7.79 -18.96 -0.65
N ALA A 44 -9.03 -19.42 -0.44
CA ALA A 44 -9.50 -20.70 -0.95
C ALA A 44 -9.59 -20.73 -2.49
N GLU A 45 -10.12 -19.68 -3.11
CA GLU A 45 -10.25 -19.54 -4.56
C GLU A 45 -8.90 -19.68 -5.28
N HIS A 46 -7.83 -19.17 -4.68
CA HIS A 46 -6.48 -19.27 -5.24
C HIS A 46 -5.73 -20.58 -4.87
N GLY A 47 -6.36 -21.50 -4.15
CA GLY A 47 -5.75 -22.74 -3.66
C GLY A 47 -4.76 -22.52 -2.52
N GLU A 48 -4.91 -21.44 -1.76
CA GLU A 48 -3.99 -20.97 -0.72
C GLU A 48 -4.62 -21.00 0.70
N ALA A 49 -5.73 -21.74 0.89
CA ALA A 49 -6.47 -21.82 2.16
C ALA A 49 -5.58 -22.19 3.37
N GLU A 50 -4.76 -23.24 3.24
CA GLU A 50 -3.81 -23.70 4.27
C GLU A 50 -2.64 -22.72 4.50
N ARG A 51 -2.55 -21.66 3.70
CA ARG A 51 -1.49 -20.63 3.73
C ARG A 51 -2.07 -19.24 3.98
N PHE A 52 -3.19 -19.17 4.70
CA PHE A 52 -3.84 -17.91 5.07
C PHE A 52 -2.84 -16.90 5.67
N GLY A 53 -2.85 -15.67 5.15
CA GLY A 53 -1.93 -14.60 5.53
C GLY A 53 -0.53 -14.65 4.89
N CYS A 54 -0.20 -15.67 4.12
CA CYS A 54 1.09 -15.77 3.44
C CYS A 54 1.14 -14.94 2.15
N GLU A 55 2.37 -14.71 1.65
CA GLU A 55 2.61 -14.22 0.30
C GLU A 55 2.07 -15.23 -0.73
N GLY A 56 1.45 -14.74 -1.80
CA GLY A 56 0.78 -15.57 -2.79
C GLY A 56 -0.17 -14.78 -3.68
N ARG A 57 -0.93 -15.49 -4.51
CA ARG A 57 -1.91 -14.91 -5.43
C ARG A 57 -3.10 -14.31 -4.68
N ALA A 58 -3.56 -14.95 -3.60
CA ALA A 58 -4.65 -14.43 -2.78
C ALA A 58 -4.31 -13.06 -2.17
N ARG A 59 -3.10 -12.95 -1.60
CA ARG A 59 -2.61 -11.66 -1.09
C ARG A 59 -2.57 -10.59 -2.19
N ALA A 60 -2.11 -10.94 -3.39
CA ALA A 60 -2.06 -10.00 -4.50
C ALA A 60 -3.47 -9.54 -4.92
N ALA A 61 -4.45 -10.44 -4.93
CA ALA A 61 -5.85 -10.13 -5.21
C ALA A 61 -6.48 -9.22 -4.14
N ILE A 62 -6.26 -9.52 -2.86
CA ILE A 62 -6.75 -8.70 -1.74
C ILE A 62 -6.16 -7.29 -1.79
N ILE A 63 -4.83 -7.17 -1.94
CA ILE A 63 -4.18 -5.86 -2.02
C ILE A 63 -4.68 -5.08 -3.24
N ARG A 64 -4.86 -5.74 -4.39
CA ARG A 64 -5.44 -5.12 -5.59
C ARG A 64 -6.83 -4.58 -5.29
N HIS A 65 -7.70 -5.39 -4.70
CA HIS A 65 -9.06 -5.01 -4.34
C HIS A 65 -9.09 -3.75 -3.45
N LEU A 66 -8.26 -3.71 -2.40
CA LEU A 66 -8.18 -2.56 -1.52
C LEU A 66 -7.66 -1.31 -2.25
N VAL A 67 -6.64 -1.48 -3.08
CA VAL A 67 -6.10 -0.35 -3.86
C VAL A 67 -7.14 0.20 -4.84
N THR A 68 -7.89 -0.67 -5.52
CA THR A 68 -9.00 -0.26 -6.40
C THR A 68 -10.13 0.44 -5.64
N ALA A 69 -10.30 0.14 -4.34
CA ALA A 69 -11.25 0.81 -3.46
C ALA A 69 -10.72 2.16 -2.90
N GLY A 70 -9.55 2.62 -3.36
CA GLY A 70 -8.98 3.93 -2.99
C GLY A 70 -7.93 3.87 -1.89
N TRP A 71 -7.58 2.70 -1.36
CA TRP A 71 -6.48 2.58 -0.41
C TRP A 71 -5.13 2.79 -1.10
N ILE A 72 -4.19 3.45 -0.41
CA ILE A 72 -2.82 3.62 -0.89
C ILE A 72 -1.90 2.74 -0.06
N ARG A 73 -1.14 1.87 -0.73
CA ARG A 73 -0.13 1.04 -0.07
C ARG A 73 1.22 1.72 -0.14
N THR A 74 1.87 1.98 0.99
CA THR A 74 3.26 2.47 1.02
C THR A 74 4.19 1.45 1.66
N ARG A 75 5.40 1.31 1.10
CA ARG A 75 6.44 0.43 1.64
C ARG A 75 7.82 1.00 1.35
N ARG A 76 8.67 1.07 2.37
CA ARG A 76 10.09 1.34 2.17
C ARG A 76 10.81 0.08 1.70
N CYS A 77 11.37 0.15 0.50
CA CYS A 77 12.25 -0.86 -0.08
C CYS A 77 13.70 -0.47 0.20
N ILE A 78 14.56 -1.42 0.61
CA ILE A 78 15.98 -1.15 0.92
C ILE A 78 16.93 -1.79 -0.12
N ARG A 79 16.50 -2.86 -0.79
CA ARG A 79 17.30 -3.61 -1.77
C ARG A 79 16.55 -3.71 -3.10
N PRO A 80 17.24 -3.63 -4.26
CA PRO A 80 18.67 -3.34 -4.43
C PRO A 80 19.05 -1.86 -4.21
N SER A 81 18.07 -0.95 -4.16
CA SER A 81 18.25 0.45 -3.81
C SER A 81 17.17 0.89 -2.81
N THR A 82 17.44 1.97 -2.07
CA THR A 82 16.46 2.52 -1.12
C THR A 82 15.47 3.43 -1.85
N TYR A 83 14.19 3.07 -1.82
CA TYR A 83 13.10 3.88 -2.37
C TYR A 83 11.79 3.57 -1.63
N TRP A 84 10.80 4.44 -1.78
CA TRP A 84 9.43 4.20 -1.34
C TRP A 84 8.60 3.68 -2.50
N SER A 85 8.06 2.48 -2.35
CA SER A 85 7.03 1.95 -3.25
C SER A 85 5.68 2.43 -2.77
N VAL A 86 4.95 3.11 -3.66
CA VAL A 86 3.58 3.58 -3.43
C VAL A 86 2.69 2.94 -4.47
N THR A 87 1.67 2.20 -4.05
CA THR A 87 0.73 1.52 -4.95
C THR A 87 -0.64 2.18 -4.85
N ILE A 88 -1.18 2.62 -5.98
CA ILE A 88 -2.43 3.40 -6.11
C ILE A 88 -3.29 2.86 -7.26
N TYR A 89 -4.58 3.17 -7.25
CA TYR A 89 -5.45 2.90 -8.40
C TYR A 89 -5.28 3.96 -9.48
N ASP A 90 -5.46 5.23 -9.13
CA ASP A 90 -5.22 6.37 -10.03
C ASP A 90 -4.53 7.52 -9.30
N LEU A 91 -4.02 8.50 -10.07
CA LEU A 91 -3.42 9.73 -9.53
C LEU A 91 -4.38 10.92 -9.67
N GLY A 92 -5.66 10.71 -9.37
CA GLY A 92 -6.70 11.74 -9.30
C GLY A 92 -6.64 12.54 -8.00
N PRO A 93 -7.53 13.54 -7.83
CA PRO A 93 -7.58 14.38 -6.64
C PRO A 93 -7.73 13.58 -5.34
N GLY A 94 -8.53 12.50 -5.36
CA GLY A 94 -8.75 11.62 -4.21
C GLY A 94 -7.50 10.90 -3.72
N THR A 95 -6.52 10.64 -4.60
CA THR A 95 -5.23 10.02 -4.23
C THR A 95 -4.17 11.07 -3.92
N ARG A 96 -4.16 12.18 -4.66
CA ARG A 96 -3.11 13.20 -4.57
C ARG A 96 -3.06 13.86 -3.20
N GLN A 97 -4.21 14.26 -2.67
CA GLN A 97 -4.24 14.99 -1.39
C GLN A 97 -3.78 14.12 -0.22
N PRO A 98 -4.30 12.88 -0.02
CA PRO A 98 -3.78 11.96 1.00
C PRO A 98 -2.29 11.66 0.85
N LEU A 99 -1.82 11.43 -0.38
CA LEU A 99 -0.41 11.15 -0.63
C LEU A 99 0.48 12.35 -0.32
N GLN A 100 0.03 13.57 -0.65
CA GLN A 100 0.75 14.80 -0.32
C GLN A 100 0.86 14.98 1.20
N ASN A 101 -0.26 14.82 1.92
CA ASN A 101 -0.29 14.90 3.38
C ASN A 101 0.66 13.88 4.01
N TRP A 102 0.71 12.66 3.47
CA TRP A 102 1.64 11.62 3.90
C TRP A 102 3.10 12.00 3.66
N VAL A 103 3.43 12.59 2.50
CA VAL A 103 4.77 13.09 2.20
C VAL A 103 5.16 14.22 3.17
N ASP A 104 4.29 15.19 3.38
CA ASP A 104 4.56 16.36 4.23
C ASP A 104 4.73 15.94 5.70
N THR A 105 3.88 15.03 6.18
CA THR A 105 4.00 14.42 7.51
C THR A 105 5.35 13.72 7.66
N GLY A 106 5.76 12.94 6.66
CA GLY A 106 7.01 12.19 6.73
C GLY A 106 8.26 13.03 6.63
N LEU A 107 8.22 14.12 5.87
CA LEU A 107 9.31 15.10 5.82
C LEU A 107 9.42 15.85 7.16
N THR A 108 8.29 16.24 7.75
CA THR A 108 8.23 16.95 9.03
C THR A 108 8.73 16.08 10.18
N ALA A 109 8.34 14.80 10.19
CA ALA A 109 8.76 13.82 11.20
C ALA A 109 10.11 13.14 10.88
N ASP A 110 10.80 13.59 9.84
CA ASP A 110 12.17 13.21 9.47
C ASP A 110 12.40 11.71 9.10
N TRP A 111 11.34 10.93 8.94
CA TRP A 111 11.41 9.55 8.43
C TRP A 111 11.38 9.46 6.90
N LEU A 112 10.95 10.53 6.21
CA LEU A 112 11.26 10.80 4.81
C LEU A 112 12.34 11.86 4.70
N LYS A 113 13.25 11.66 3.75
CA LYS A 113 14.25 12.67 3.37
C LYS A 113 13.88 13.30 2.03
N PRO A 114 14.16 14.59 1.78
CA PRO A 114 13.91 15.21 0.47
C PRO A 114 14.56 14.47 -0.72
N ALA A 115 15.69 13.81 -0.47
CA ALA A 115 16.40 12.99 -1.45
C ALA A 115 15.83 11.56 -1.59
N SER A 116 14.78 11.19 -0.85
CA SER A 116 14.19 9.86 -1.00
C SER A 116 13.50 9.75 -2.36
N GLU A 117 13.69 8.61 -3.00
CA GLU A 117 13.00 8.29 -4.25
C GLU A 117 11.60 7.74 -3.97
N LEU A 118 10.60 8.26 -4.68
CA LEU A 118 9.23 7.77 -4.68
C LEU A 118 8.94 7.09 -6.02
N ARG A 119 8.60 5.79 -5.96
CA ARG A 119 8.13 5.01 -7.10
C ARG A 119 6.64 4.76 -6.95
N ILE A 120 5.86 5.36 -7.82
CA ILE A 120 4.41 5.20 -7.85
C ILE A 120 4.05 4.15 -8.88
N TYR A 121 3.32 3.15 -8.40
CA TYR A 121 2.79 2.02 -9.15
C TYR A 121 1.28 2.17 -9.24
N CYS A 122 0.75 2.18 -10.45
CA CYS A 122 -0.67 2.19 -10.73
C CYS A 122 -1.15 0.75 -10.95
N VAL A 123 -2.25 0.39 -10.30
CA VAL A 123 -2.92 -0.90 -10.46
C VAL A 123 -4.14 -0.70 -11.34
N SER A 124 -4.21 -1.41 -12.48
CA SER A 124 -5.42 -1.50 -13.32
C SER A 124 -6.18 -2.80 -13.00
N GLU A 125 -7.22 -3.19 -13.75
CA GLU A 125 -7.90 -4.47 -13.52
C GLU A 125 -7.00 -5.70 -13.78
N ASP A 126 -6.03 -5.60 -14.69
CA ASP A 126 -5.20 -6.76 -15.08
C ASP A 126 -3.69 -6.66 -14.76
N LYS A 127 -3.14 -5.45 -14.54
CA LYS A 127 -1.68 -5.26 -14.38
C LYS A 127 -1.33 -4.24 -13.30
N THR A 128 -0.08 -4.28 -12.84
CA THR A 128 0.55 -3.17 -12.09
C THR A 128 1.65 -2.60 -12.96
N SER A 129 1.64 -1.28 -13.17
CA SER A 129 2.64 -0.57 -13.98
C SER A 129 3.26 0.56 -13.19
N ILE A 130 4.53 0.89 -13.48
CA ILE A 130 5.18 2.08 -12.92
C ILE A 130 4.57 3.29 -13.62
N MET A 131 3.94 4.18 -12.85
CA MET A 131 3.35 5.42 -13.36
C MET A 131 4.32 6.60 -13.26
N LYS A 132 5.05 6.72 -12.15
CA LYS A 132 5.97 7.84 -11.93
C LYS A 132 7.13 7.45 -11.03
N VAL A 133 8.33 7.90 -11.38
CA VAL A 133 9.53 7.84 -10.54
C VAL A 133 10.05 9.26 -10.39
N ALA A 134 10.19 9.73 -9.15
CA ALA A 134 10.75 11.05 -8.88
C ALA A 134 11.33 11.12 -7.46
N GLU A 135 12.26 12.04 -7.26
CA GLU A 135 12.67 12.45 -5.91
C GLU A 135 11.52 13.17 -5.19
N LEU A 136 11.40 12.98 -3.87
CA LEU A 136 10.33 13.59 -3.07
C LEU A 136 10.32 15.13 -3.14
N LYS A 137 11.47 15.78 -3.34
CA LYS A 137 11.52 17.24 -3.51
C LYS A 137 10.69 17.76 -4.71
N ALA A 138 10.47 16.92 -5.72
CA ALA A 138 9.66 17.24 -6.91
C ALA A 138 8.15 16.97 -6.72
N TRP A 139 7.76 16.57 -5.51
CA TRP A 139 6.38 16.39 -5.06
C TRP A 139 5.93 17.47 -4.08
N ARG A 140 6.73 18.54 -3.91
CA ARG A 140 6.32 19.75 -3.17
C ARG A 140 5.75 20.79 -4.12
#